data_AF-A0A4U7DH90-F1
#
_entry.id   AF-A0A4U7DH90-F1
#
_cell.length_a   1.000
_cell.length_b   1.000
_cell.length_c   1.000
_cell.angle_alpha   90.00
_cell.angle_beta   90.00
_cell.angle_gamma   90.00
#
_symmetry.space_group_name_H-M   'P 1'
#
loop_
_entity.id
_entity.type
_entity.pdbx_description
1 polymer ?
#
loop_
_entity_poly.entity_id
_entity_poly.type
_entity_poly.pdbx_seq_one_letter_code
_entity_poly.pdbx_strand_id
1 'polypeptide(L)'
;DVVRACELAADHELQGIYNVGTEESYSFNEMVELINEELGTNVDPKYIENPLDEYVHDTMADYSKRHAATGWEPTITFEEGVSRVCEPYQ
;
A
#
# COMPACT_ATOMS: atom_id res chain seq x y z
N ASP A 1 2.04 -9.39 0.63
CA ASP A 1 3.13 -8.80 1.44
C ASP A 1 2.88 -8.74 2.94
N VAL A 2 1.75 -8.17 3.40
CA VAL A 2 1.47 -8.05 4.85
C VAL A 2 1.46 -9.41 5.58
N VAL A 3 0.79 -10.43 5.01
CA VAL A 3 0.76 -11.78 5.61
C VAL A 3 2.17 -12.35 5.76
N ARG A 4 3.00 -12.28 4.72
CA ARG A 4 4.40 -12.72 4.75
C ARG A 4 5.23 -11.95 5.78
N ALA A 5 4.96 -10.66 6.00
CA ALA A 5 5.59 -9.90 7.08
C ALA A 5 5.19 -10.43 8.46
N CYS A 6 3.93 -10.82 8.66
CA CYS A 6 3.46 -11.42 9.91
C CYS A 6 4.07 -12.80 10.15
N GLU A 7 4.14 -13.65 9.12
CA GLU A 7 4.79 -14.97 9.19
C GLU A 7 6.27 -14.84 9.57
N LEU A 8 7.03 -13.99 8.86
CA LEU A 8 8.44 -13.76 9.18
C LEU A 8 8.64 -13.12 10.56
N ALA A 9 7.71 -12.27 11.02
CA ALA A 9 7.78 -11.73 12.37
C ALA A 9 7.65 -12.84 13.43
N ALA A 10 6.79 -13.85 13.18
CA ALA A 10 6.65 -15.00 14.04
C ALA A 10 7.87 -15.94 13.96
N ASP A 11 8.33 -16.27 12.75
CA ASP A 11 9.47 -17.16 12.51
C ASP A 11 10.78 -16.63 13.13
N HIS A 12 10.97 -15.31 13.10
CA HIS A 12 12.12 -14.63 13.69
C HIS A 12 11.88 -14.16 15.15
N GLU A 13 10.74 -14.51 15.74
CA GLU A 13 10.33 -14.15 17.11
C GLU A 13 10.48 -12.64 17.43
N LEU A 14 10.21 -11.77 16.45
CA LEU A 14 10.47 -10.33 16.56
C LEU A 14 9.71 -9.71 17.74
N GLN A 15 10.41 -8.84 18.49
CA GLN A 15 9.84 -8.03 19.56
C GLN A 15 10.03 -6.54 19.27
N GLY A 16 8.95 -5.77 19.37
CA GLY A 16 8.95 -4.31 19.17
C GLY A 16 8.19 -3.86 17.92
N ILE A 17 8.44 -2.62 17.50
CA ILE A 17 7.70 -1.96 16.42
C ILE A 17 8.48 -2.06 15.10
N TYR A 18 7.82 -2.54 14.05
CA TYR A 18 8.37 -2.71 12.70
C TYR A 18 7.33 -2.29 11.67
N ASN A 19 7.71 -1.38 10.77
CA ASN A 19 6.84 -0.90 9.71
C ASN A 19 6.61 -1.97 8.64
N VAL A 20 5.40 -2.04 8.12
CA VAL A 20 5.04 -2.76 6.88
C VAL A 20 4.72 -1.68 5.85
N GLY A 21 5.49 -1.59 4.77
CA GLY A 21 5.31 -0.57 3.75
C GLY A 21 6.23 -0.80 2.57
N THR A 22 6.11 0.07 1.57
CA THR A 22 6.84 -0.03 0.31
C THR A 22 7.90 1.06 0.11
N GLU A 23 8.02 2.02 1.03
CA GLU A 23 8.80 3.26 0.82
C GLU A 23 8.33 4.10 -0.37
N GLU A 24 7.14 3.82 -0.90
CA GLU A 24 6.49 4.55 -1.97
C GLU A 24 5.21 5.19 -1.46
N SER A 25 4.81 6.29 -2.10
CA SER A 25 3.57 7.01 -1.82
C SER A 25 2.89 7.37 -3.13
N TYR A 26 1.56 7.26 -3.15
CA TYR A 26 0.73 7.58 -4.31
C TYR A 26 -0.34 8.57 -3.91
N SER A 27 -0.65 9.51 -4.80
CA SER A 27 -1.77 10.42 -4.65
C SER A 27 -3.10 9.71 -4.89
N PHE A 28 -4.19 10.30 -4.39
CA PHE A 28 -5.53 9.80 -4.71
C PHE A 28 -5.85 9.83 -6.20
N ASN A 29 -5.29 10.79 -6.94
CA ASN A 29 -5.52 10.89 -8.38
C ASN A 29 -4.86 9.73 -9.13
N GLU A 30 -3.61 9.39 -8.80
CA GLU A 30 -2.94 8.21 -9.37
C GLU A 30 -3.71 6.91 -9.06
N MET A 31 -4.25 6.78 -7.84
CA MET A 31 -5.09 5.63 -7.49
C MET A 31 -6.37 5.55 -8.34
N VAL A 32 -7.04 6.68 -8.58
CA VAL A 32 -8.25 6.74 -9.42
C VAL A 32 -7.91 6.44 -10.88
N GLU A 33 -6.79 6.94 -11.40
CA GLU A 33 -6.31 6.66 -12.75
C GLU A 33 -6.04 5.16 -12.94
N LEU A 34 -5.29 4.52 -12.04
CA LEU A 34 -4.99 3.09 -12.12
C LEU A 34 -6.25 2.20 -12.06
N ILE A 35 -7.22 2.56 -11.22
CA ILE A 35 -8.51 1.83 -11.16
C ILE A 35 -9.29 2.00 -12.47
N ASN A 36 -9.31 3.20 -13.05
CA ASN A 36 -9.96 3.45 -14.33
C ASN A 36 -9.31 2.66 -15.46
N GLU A 37 -7.98 2.63 -15.51
CA GLU A 37 -7.22 1.85 -16.50
C GLU A 37 -7.52 0.35 -16.38
N GLU A 38 -7.50 -0.19 -15.16
CA GLU A 38 -7.69 -1.62 -14.90
C GLU A 38 -9.13 -2.11 -15.19
N LEU A 39 -10.13 -1.28 -14.91
CA LEU A 39 -11.55 -1.61 -15.12
C LEU A 39 -12.09 -1.15 -16.49
N GLY A 40 -11.27 -0.46 -17.29
CA GLY A 40 -11.70 0.13 -18.56
C GLY A 40 -12.79 1.20 -18.40
N THR A 41 -12.77 1.92 -17.27
CA THR A 41 -13.73 2.98 -16.95
C THR A 41 -13.14 4.37 -17.17
N ASN A 42 -13.98 5.40 -17.09
CA ASN A 42 -13.58 6.80 -17.19
C ASN A 42 -14.35 7.65 -16.17
N VAL A 43 -14.12 7.38 -14.90
CA VAL A 43 -14.78 8.07 -13.78
C VAL A 43 -13.92 9.24 -13.33
N ASP A 44 -14.49 10.45 -13.38
CA ASP A 44 -13.83 11.66 -12.89
C ASP A 44 -13.88 11.75 -11.35
N PRO A 45 -12.76 12.09 -10.68
CA PRO A 45 -12.76 12.28 -9.24
C PRO A 45 -13.58 13.52 -8.83
N LYS A 46 -14.36 13.39 -7.76
CA LYS A 46 -15.05 14.52 -7.13
C LYS A 46 -14.27 15.01 -5.91
N TYR A 47 -13.71 16.20 -6.03
CA TYR A 47 -13.01 16.86 -4.93
C TYR A 47 -13.99 17.38 -3.88
N ILE A 48 -13.64 17.17 -2.61
CA ILE A 48 -14.37 17.69 -1.45
C ILE A 48 -13.41 18.44 -0.52
N GLU A 49 -13.96 19.31 0.31
CA GLU A 49 -13.20 19.86 1.43
C GLU A 49 -12.84 18.73 2.40
N ASN A 50 -11.62 18.76 2.92
CA ASN A 50 -11.12 17.72 3.80
C ASN A 50 -11.98 17.66 5.08
N PRO A 51 -12.65 16.53 5.37
CA PRO A 51 -13.53 16.43 6.53
C PRO A 51 -12.77 16.23 7.85
N LEU A 52 -11.44 16.07 7.81
CA LEU A 52 -10.61 15.78 8.99
C LEU A 52 -9.83 17.02 9.42
N ASP A 53 -9.95 17.38 10.70
CA ASP A 53 -9.18 18.48 11.32
C ASP A 53 -7.67 18.19 11.34
N GLU A 54 -7.29 16.93 11.54
CA GLU A 54 -5.91 16.44 11.52
C GLU A 54 -5.74 15.41 10.41
N TYR A 55 -5.37 15.89 9.23
CA TYR A 55 -5.15 15.04 8.06
C TYR A 55 -3.69 14.65 7.92
N VAL A 56 -3.44 13.35 7.76
CA VAL A 56 -2.12 12.85 7.37
C VAL A 56 -2.01 12.99 5.86
N HIS A 57 -1.23 13.98 5.41
CA HIS A 57 -1.08 14.28 3.98
C HIS A 57 -0.41 13.14 3.22
N ASP A 58 0.73 12.69 3.72
CA ASP A 58 1.55 11.66 3.10
C ASP A 58 1.81 10.51 4.07
N THR A 59 1.74 9.28 3.57
CA THR A 59 2.14 8.09 4.30
C THR A 59 3.13 7.30 3.45
N MET A 60 4.35 7.13 3.97
CA MET A 60 5.43 6.41 3.31
C MET A 60 6.22 5.65 4.37
N ALA A 61 5.94 4.35 4.48
CA ALA A 61 6.48 3.52 5.55
C ALA A 61 7.84 2.92 5.17
N ASP A 62 8.90 3.43 5.80
CA ASP A 62 10.26 2.89 5.78
C ASP A 62 10.32 1.53 6.48
N TYR A 63 10.64 0.48 5.73
CA TYR A 63 10.74 -0.90 6.22
C TYR A 63 12.17 -1.38 6.47
N SER A 64 13.18 -0.51 6.39
CA SER A 64 14.61 -0.84 6.56
C SER A 64 14.89 -1.64 7.83
N LYS A 65 14.29 -1.25 8.96
CA LYS A 65 14.41 -1.97 10.24
C LYS A 65 13.92 -3.42 10.15
N ARG A 66 12.82 -3.67 9.42
CA ARG A 66 12.31 -5.03 9.22
C ARG A 66 13.17 -5.80 8.24
N HIS A 67 13.56 -5.17 7.14
CA HIS A 67 14.43 -5.78 6.14
C HIS A 67 15.72 -6.30 6.81
N ALA A 68 16.36 -5.47 7.63
CA ALA A 68 17.55 -5.87 8.38
C ALA A 68 17.31 -7.06 9.35
N ALA A 69 16.10 -7.19 9.91
CA ALA A 69 15.78 -8.23 10.90
C ALA A 69 15.34 -9.56 10.30
N THR A 70 14.77 -9.55 9.09
CA THR A 70 14.06 -10.72 8.51
C THR A 70 14.36 -10.98 7.03
N GLY A 71 15.04 -10.06 6.35
CA GLY A 71 15.14 -10.06 4.89
C GLY A 71 13.83 -9.75 4.17
N TRP A 72 12.76 -9.40 4.89
CA TRP A 72 11.49 -9.03 4.26
C TRP A 72 11.64 -7.76 3.43
N GLU A 73 11.10 -7.83 2.23
CA GLU A 73 10.87 -6.70 1.32
C GLU A 73 9.48 -6.90 0.67
N PRO A 74 8.75 -5.84 0.32
CA PRO A 74 7.55 -5.95 -0.50
C PRO A 74 7.90 -6.56 -1.85
N THR A 75 6.96 -7.31 -2.43
CA THR A 75 7.17 -8.01 -3.71
C THR A 75 6.07 -7.75 -4.73
N ILE A 76 4.99 -7.10 -4.30
CA ILE A 76 3.87 -6.73 -5.14
C ILE A 76 3.96 -5.23 -5.39
N THR A 77 4.06 -4.83 -6.66
CA THR A 77 4.01 -3.41 -7.05
C THR A 77 2.60 -2.86 -6.84
N PHE A 78 2.45 -1.55 -6.85
CA PHE A 78 1.13 -0.94 -6.65
C PHE A 78 0.15 -1.33 -7.77
N GLU A 79 0.59 -1.32 -9.02
CA GLU A 79 -0.22 -1.67 -10.19
C GLU A 79 -0.68 -3.13 -10.15
N GLU A 80 0.22 -4.06 -9.84
CA GLU A 80 -0.14 -5.49 -9.67
C GLU A 80 -1.13 -5.67 -8.52
N GLY A 81 -0.96 -4.93 -7.42
CA GLY A 81 -1.88 -4.94 -6.31
C GLY A 81 -3.28 -4.45 -6.70
N VAL A 82 -3.36 -3.34 -7.45
CA VAL A 82 -4.62 -2.80 -7.97
C VAL A 82 -5.29 -3.80 -8.93
N SER A 83 -4.53 -4.39 -9.86
CA SER A 83 -5.06 -5.38 -10.81
C SER A 83 -5.71 -6.57 -10.10
N ARG A 84 -5.02 -7.17 -9.12
CA ARG A 84 -5.58 -8.28 -8.32
C ARG A 84 -6.83 -7.91 -7.55
N VAL A 85 -6.92 -6.68 -7.04
CA VAL A 85 -8.12 -6.19 -6.33
C VAL A 85 -9.27 -5.96 -7.31
N CYS A 86 -8.98 -5.52 -8.52
CA CYS A 86 -9.98 -5.22 -9.55
C CYS A 86 -10.48 -6.47 -10.29
N GLU A 87 -9.69 -7.56 -10.35
CA GLU A 87 -10.01 -8.81 -11.06
C GLU A 87 -11.47 -9.31 -10.85
N PRO A 88 -12.05 -9.30 -9.63
CA PRO A 88 -13.43 -9.75 -9.42
C PRO A 88 -14.53 -8.82 -9.96
N TYR A 89 -14.16 -7.62 -10.43
CA TYR A 89 -15.07 -6.58 -10.90
C TYR A 89 -15.01 -6.35 -12.42
N GLN A 90 -14.16 -7.10 -13.13
CA GLN A 90 -14.14 -7.20 -14.60
C GLN A 90 -15.33 -8.01 -15.11
#